data_AF-A0A9N7Z888-F1
#
_entry.id   AF-A0A9N7Z888-F1
#
_cell.length_a   1.000
_cell.length_b   1.000
_cell.length_c   1.000
_cell.angle_alpha   90.00
_cell.angle_beta   90.00
_cell.angle_gamma   90.00
#
_symmetry.space_group_name_H-M   'P 1'
#
loop_
_entity.id
_entity.type
_entity.pdbx_description
1 polymer ?
#
loop_
_entity_poly.entity_id
_entity_poly.type
_entity_poly.pdbx_seq_one_letter_code
_entity_poly.pdbx_strand_id
1 'polypeptide(L)'
;IRVSESTSYGARCARASQAIAKRIDAAQNWLADPNGSPEGEENIKALLMEAKRIAGHGRGDTIEAELWLNRLHALQNCNPRPTKLWPTAGRRRQLFIWREDRAGPAWIDNPKRGYSGVGQAAIRGLVAEGRRLANALPGPYRQELLGKCEQVEQLMAQLADLAARGEGDSPQARAVAQQLQEALKDLKGQMQETMTQEVSDIFSDTTTPIKLLAVAATAPLESPNRDEVFDERAANFENHANKLGTTAEKAAAVGTANKSTVEGIQAAVKSTRDLTPQVVSAARILLRNPGNQAAYEHFETMKNQWIDNVEKMTGLVDEAIDTKSLLDASEDAIKKDLDKCRAAMANHQPQMLVAGATSIARRANRILLVAKREAVAGNIHDPNLQKGFMDSGFKILSAVAKVREAFQPQSQTSHLLLRNWINSVSMTKQHPPSLPFQRVRCLPPGLLLLRRKTRSSPSSRLA
;
A
#
# COMPACT_ATOMS: atom_id res chain seq x y z
N ILE A 1 -34.26 22.11 0.58
CA ILE A 1 -34.73 21.71 1.94
C ILE A 1 -35.02 20.19 2.04
N ARG A 2 -35.53 19.50 1.02
CA ARG A 2 -35.76 18.03 1.09
C ARG A 2 -34.52 17.12 1.00
N VAL A 3 -33.38 17.59 0.49
CA VAL A 3 -32.14 16.78 0.44
C VAL A 3 -31.39 16.78 1.79
N SER A 4 -31.51 17.84 2.58
CA SER A 4 -30.87 17.95 3.91
C SER A 4 -31.56 17.12 4.99
N GLU A 5 -32.87 16.85 4.85
CA GLU A 5 -33.62 16.03 5.81
C GLU A 5 -33.32 14.53 5.68
N SER A 6 -33.11 14.03 4.46
CA SER A 6 -32.75 12.63 4.19
C SER A 6 -31.39 12.25 4.79
N THR A 7 -30.39 13.12 4.67
CA THR A 7 -29.04 12.89 5.22
C THR A 7 -29.03 12.95 6.75
N SER A 8 -29.85 13.84 7.33
CA SER A 8 -30.02 13.97 8.78
C SER A 8 -30.78 12.78 9.39
N TYR A 9 -31.78 12.24 8.68
CA TYR A 9 -32.51 11.05 9.11
C TYR A 9 -31.62 9.80 9.08
N GLY A 10 -30.88 9.58 7.99
CA GLY A 10 -29.93 8.46 7.89
C GLY A 10 -28.81 8.50 8.95
N ALA A 11 -28.26 9.67 9.25
CA ALA A 11 -27.26 9.82 10.32
C ALA A 11 -27.84 9.66 11.74
N ARG A 12 -29.12 9.97 11.95
CA ARG A 12 -29.83 9.72 13.22
C ARG A 12 -30.14 8.23 13.38
N CYS A 13 -30.62 7.56 12.34
CA CYS A 13 -30.83 6.11 12.35
C CYS A 13 -29.53 5.32 12.52
N ALA A 14 -28.43 5.74 11.90
CA ALA A 14 -27.12 5.09 12.07
C ALA A 14 -26.59 5.22 13.51
N ARG A 15 -26.70 6.42 14.11
CA ARG A 15 -26.31 6.64 15.51
C ARG A 15 -27.20 5.88 16.48
N ALA A 16 -28.51 5.85 16.24
CA ALA A 16 -29.46 5.07 17.03
C ALA A 16 -29.18 3.56 16.91
N SER A 17 -28.92 3.05 15.70
CA SER A 17 -28.59 1.64 15.46
C SER A 17 -27.28 1.23 16.15
N GLN A 18 -26.25 2.09 16.13
CA GLN A 18 -24.99 1.82 16.81
C GLN A 18 -25.11 1.87 18.34
N ALA A 19 -25.95 2.77 18.87
CA ALA A 19 -26.27 2.83 20.30
C ALA A 19 -27.06 1.60 20.76
N ILE A 20 -28.02 1.14 19.95
CA ILE A 20 -28.80 -0.08 20.22
C ILE A 20 -27.92 -1.31 20.16
N ALA A 21 -27.04 -1.44 19.16
CA ALA A 21 -26.12 -2.57 19.04
C ALA A 21 -25.20 -2.72 20.29
N LYS A 22 -24.59 -1.61 20.74
CA LYS A 22 -23.75 -1.62 21.96
C LYS A 22 -24.54 -1.99 23.21
N ARG A 23 -25.79 -1.53 23.33
CA ARG A 23 -26.64 -1.85 24.49
C ARG A 23 -27.16 -3.29 24.44
N ILE A 24 -27.34 -3.87 23.25
CA ILE A 24 -27.67 -5.30 23.08
C ILE A 24 -26.50 -6.19 23.49
N ASP A 25 -25.26 -5.83 23.15
CA ASP A 25 -24.08 -6.56 23.61
C ASP A 25 -23.99 -6.53 25.15
N ALA A 26 -24.29 -5.38 25.77
CA ALA A 26 -24.35 -5.24 27.23
C ALA A 26 -25.49 -6.08 27.86
N ALA A 27 -26.66 -6.10 27.22
CA ALA A 27 -27.80 -6.93 27.65
C ALA A 27 -27.52 -8.43 27.51
N GLN A 28 -26.79 -8.85 26.47
CA GLN A 28 -26.35 -10.25 26.30
C GLN A 28 -25.37 -10.67 27.39
N ASN A 29 -24.44 -9.78 27.78
CA ASN A 29 -23.52 -10.03 28.88
C ASN A 29 -24.26 -10.11 30.23
N TRP A 30 -25.28 -9.28 30.46
CA TRP A 30 -26.12 -9.35 31.66
C TRP A 30 -26.98 -10.62 31.71
N LEU A 31 -27.60 -11.02 30.59
CA LEU A 31 -28.39 -12.26 30.49
C LEU A 31 -27.53 -13.53 30.66
N ALA A 32 -26.23 -13.43 30.44
CA ALA A 32 -25.27 -14.53 30.66
C ALA A 32 -24.79 -14.63 32.12
N ASP A 33 -25.06 -13.64 32.97
CA ASP A 33 -24.73 -13.62 34.40
C ASP A 33 -25.95 -14.04 35.25
N PRO A 34 -25.91 -15.20 35.94
CA PRO A 34 -27.01 -15.68 36.78
C PRO A 34 -27.36 -14.76 37.97
N ASN A 35 -26.48 -13.82 38.34
CA ASN A 35 -26.67 -12.88 39.46
C ASN A 35 -26.83 -11.41 38.98
N GLY A 36 -27.26 -11.20 37.73
CA GLY A 36 -27.42 -9.88 37.15
C GLY A 36 -28.28 -8.92 38.00
N SER A 37 -27.85 -7.65 38.12
CA SER A 37 -28.54 -6.64 38.93
C SER A 37 -29.89 -6.21 38.32
N PRO A 38 -30.88 -5.75 39.13
CA PRO A 38 -32.17 -5.24 38.66
C PRO A 38 -32.05 -4.07 37.66
N GLU A 39 -30.96 -3.30 37.72
CA GLU A 39 -30.64 -2.22 36.78
C GLU A 39 -30.41 -2.73 35.34
N GLY A 40 -29.96 -3.98 35.17
CA GLY A 40 -29.80 -4.57 33.84
C GLY A 40 -31.15 -4.92 33.19
N GLU A 41 -32.14 -5.35 33.98
CA GLU A 41 -33.50 -5.61 33.50
C GLU A 41 -34.18 -4.32 33.04
N GLU A 42 -34.01 -3.23 33.79
CA GLU A 42 -34.56 -1.91 33.46
C GLU A 42 -33.92 -1.32 32.19
N ASN A 43 -32.62 -1.55 31.99
CA ASN A 43 -31.92 -1.20 30.75
C ASN A 43 -32.45 -1.95 29.53
N ILE A 44 -32.83 -3.22 29.68
CA ILE A 44 -33.45 -4.02 28.60
C ILE A 44 -34.85 -3.49 28.26
N LYS A 45 -35.66 -3.14 29.27
CA LYS A 45 -36.99 -2.53 29.08
C LYS A 45 -36.90 -1.17 28.38
N ALA A 46 -35.94 -0.33 28.74
CA ALA A 46 -35.69 0.96 28.09
C ALA A 46 -35.25 0.78 26.61
N LEU A 47 -34.42 -0.23 26.33
CA LEU A 47 -34.00 -0.63 24.97
C LEU A 47 -35.19 -1.02 24.10
N LEU A 48 -36.11 -1.81 24.65
CA LEU A 48 -37.33 -2.26 23.97
C LEU A 48 -38.27 -1.10 23.65
N MET A 49 -38.44 -0.16 24.58
CA MET A 49 -39.24 1.05 24.34
C MET A 49 -38.65 1.93 23.25
N GLU A 50 -37.32 2.12 23.26
CA GLU A 50 -36.65 2.95 22.25
C GLU A 50 -36.69 2.31 20.85
N ALA A 51 -36.52 0.98 20.77
CA ALA A 51 -36.69 0.24 19.53
C ALA A 51 -38.12 0.35 18.96
N LYS A 52 -39.14 0.27 19.82
CA LYS A 52 -40.55 0.48 19.43
C LYS A 52 -40.81 1.92 18.96
N ARG A 53 -40.21 2.91 19.62
CA ARG A 53 -40.35 4.34 19.25
C ARG A 53 -39.80 4.62 17.85
N ILE A 54 -38.68 3.98 17.50
CA ILE A 54 -38.04 4.09 16.17
C ILE A 54 -38.88 3.39 15.10
N ALA A 55 -39.45 2.22 15.41
CA ALA A 55 -40.36 1.50 14.49
C ALA A 55 -41.67 2.26 14.22
N GLY A 56 -42.22 2.95 15.23
CA GLY A 56 -43.50 3.67 15.12
C GLY A 56 -43.47 4.95 14.26
N HIS A 57 -42.30 5.51 13.95
CA HIS A 57 -42.18 6.74 13.16
C HIS A 57 -41.92 6.51 11.66
N GLY A 58 -41.66 5.26 11.24
CA GLY A 58 -41.43 4.91 9.85
C GLY A 58 -42.68 4.31 9.20
N ARG A 59 -43.47 5.13 8.47
CA ARG A 59 -44.46 4.58 7.55
C ARG A 59 -43.73 3.95 6.36
N GLY A 60 -43.79 2.62 6.26
CA GLY A 60 -43.45 1.85 5.08
C GLY A 60 -41.96 1.53 4.93
N ASP A 61 -41.67 0.24 4.75
CA ASP A 61 -40.42 -0.34 4.23
C ASP A 61 -39.15 -0.18 5.07
N THR A 62 -39.11 -0.82 6.24
CA THR A 62 -37.83 -1.29 6.78
C THR A 62 -37.97 -2.70 7.33
N ILE A 63 -37.67 -3.69 6.47
CA ILE A 63 -37.43 -5.10 6.83
C ILE A 63 -36.45 -5.20 8.02
N GLU A 64 -35.55 -4.22 8.20
CA GLU A 64 -34.66 -4.12 9.35
C GLU A 64 -35.37 -3.92 10.70
N ALA A 65 -36.46 -3.14 10.78
CA ALA A 65 -37.15 -2.86 12.03
C ALA A 65 -37.94 -4.08 12.56
N GLU A 66 -38.59 -4.83 11.66
CA GLU A 66 -39.21 -6.12 11.99
C GLU A 66 -38.17 -7.18 12.38
N LEU A 67 -37.01 -7.20 11.70
CA LEU A 67 -35.89 -8.08 12.07
C LEU A 67 -35.34 -7.77 13.46
N TRP A 68 -35.28 -6.48 13.87
CA TRP A 68 -34.89 -6.09 15.23
C TRP A 68 -35.91 -6.54 16.28
N LEU A 69 -37.22 -6.38 16.00
CA LEU A 69 -38.29 -6.82 16.89
C LEU A 69 -38.26 -8.35 17.08
N ASN A 70 -38.08 -9.10 15.99
CA ASN A 70 -37.97 -10.55 16.01
C ASN A 70 -36.74 -11.04 16.79
N ARG A 71 -35.61 -10.33 16.70
CA ARG A 71 -34.39 -10.65 17.45
C ARG A 71 -34.52 -10.38 18.95
N LEU A 72 -35.27 -9.35 19.33
CA LEU A 72 -35.60 -9.04 20.72
C LEU A 72 -36.60 -10.03 21.33
N HIS A 73 -37.63 -10.45 20.58
CA HIS A 73 -38.51 -11.54 21.00
C HIS A 73 -37.77 -12.89 21.14
N ALA A 74 -36.78 -13.16 20.29
CA ALA A 74 -35.94 -14.36 20.40
C ALA A 74 -35.03 -14.33 21.65
N LEU A 75 -34.54 -13.16 22.06
CA LEU A 75 -33.75 -12.99 23.31
C LEU A 75 -34.59 -13.21 24.57
N GLN A 76 -35.90 -12.94 24.52
CA GLN A 76 -36.82 -13.23 25.62
C GLN A 76 -37.09 -14.74 25.80
N ASN A 77 -36.90 -15.55 24.75
CA ASN A 77 -37.43 -16.92 24.68
C ASN A 77 -36.39 -18.04 24.47
N CYS A 78 -35.07 -17.79 24.45
CA CYS A 78 -34.09 -18.84 24.16
C CYS A 78 -32.85 -18.88 25.08
N ASN A 79 -32.81 -19.94 25.90
CA ASN A 79 -31.61 -20.63 26.42
C ASN A 79 -30.77 -21.19 25.23
N PRO A 80 -29.43 -21.39 25.32
CA PRO A 80 -28.53 -21.22 24.18
C PRO A 80 -28.35 -22.49 23.33
N ARG A 81 -28.51 -22.36 22.00
CA ARG A 81 -27.71 -23.07 20.98
C ARG A 81 -27.48 -22.18 19.75
N PRO A 82 -26.36 -22.36 19.02
CA PRO A 82 -25.77 -21.29 18.23
C PRO A 82 -26.32 -21.26 16.80
N THR A 83 -26.89 -20.13 16.40
CA THR A 83 -27.31 -19.90 15.01
C THR A 83 -26.71 -18.63 14.42
N LYS A 84 -25.78 -18.87 13.49
CA LYS A 84 -25.49 -18.12 12.26
C LYS A 84 -25.47 -16.59 12.36
N LEU A 85 -24.25 -16.05 12.50
CA LEU A 85 -23.95 -14.64 12.29
C LEU A 85 -24.30 -14.16 10.88
N TRP A 86 -24.98 -13.02 10.79
CA TRP A 86 -24.97 -12.14 9.62
C TRP A 86 -24.44 -10.75 10.03
N PRO A 87 -23.48 -10.14 9.30
CA PRO A 87 -22.84 -8.88 9.71
C PRO A 87 -23.47 -7.62 9.08
N THR A 88 -23.50 -6.56 9.90
CA THR A 88 -23.94 -5.18 9.64
C THR A 88 -23.10 -4.42 8.59
N ALA A 89 -23.76 -3.44 7.95
CA ALA A 89 -23.37 -2.77 6.70
C ALA A 89 -22.04 -1.96 6.70
N GLY A 90 -21.37 -1.76 7.84
CA GLY A 90 -20.02 -1.17 7.88
C GLY A 90 -18.90 -2.12 7.41
N ARG A 91 -19.16 -3.43 7.39
CA ARG A 91 -18.25 -4.48 6.90
C ARG A 91 -18.31 -4.72 5.39
N ARG A 92 -18.96 -3.83 4.61
CA ARG A 92 -19.08 -4.01 3.15
C ARG A 92 -17.76 -3.82 2.38
N ARG A 93 -16.77 -3.07 2.89
CA ARG A 93 -15.45 -2.97 2.23
C ARG A 93 -14.45 -4.03 2.69
N GLN A 94 -14.48 -4.42 3.97
CA GLN A 94 -13.56 -5.42 4.55
C GLN A 94 -13.80 -6.86 4.08
N LEU A 95 -15.02 -7.20 3.64
CA LEU A 95 -15.36 -8.54 3.15
C LEU A 95 -15.42 -8.68 1.62
N PHE A 96 -15.06 -7.65 0.85
CA PHE A 96 -15.10 -7.69 -0.62
C PHE A 96 -13.84 -8.34 -1.21
N ILE A 97 -12.66 -7.85 -0.81
CA ILE A 97 -11.34 -8.29 -1.31
C ILE A 97 -11.09 -9.80 -1.12
N TRP A 98 -11.66 -10.41 -0.07
CA TRP A 98 -11.47 -11.84 0.24
C TRP A 98 -12.57 -12.76 -0.28
N ARG A 99 -13.77 -12.23 -0.55
CA ARG A 99 -14.84 -13.03 -1.15
C ARG A 99 -14.62 -13.25 -2.64
N GLU A 100 -13.81 -12.42 -3.29
CA GLU A 100 -13.56 -12.45 -4.73
C GLU A 100 -12.92 -13.75 -5.22
N ASP A 101 -11.89 -14.26 -4.54
CA ASP A 101 -11.12 -15.41 -5.02
C ASP A 101 -11.86 -16.76 -4.92
N ARG A 102 -12.93 -16.85 -4.09
CA ARG A 102 -13.73 -18.08 -3.95
C ARG A 102 -15.17 -17.94 -4.44
N ALA A 103 -15.83 -16.79 -4.27
CA ALA A 103 -17.25 -16.65 -4.59
C ALA A 103 -17.51 -16.47 -6.09
N GLY A 104 -16.58 -15.85 -6.83
CA GLY A 104 -16.64 -15.73 -8.29
C GLY A 104 -16.56 -17.12 -8.95
N PRO A 105 -15.45 -17.85 -8.80
CA PRO A 105 -15.30 -19.20 -9.36
C PRO A 105 -16.42 -20.16 -8.93
N ALA A 106 -16.81 -20.14 -7.64
CA ALA A 106 -17.90 -21.01 -7.15
C ALA A 106 -19.28 -20.69 -7.75
N TRP A 107 -19.55 -19.43 -8.14
CA TRP A 107 -20.75 -19.08 -8.89
C TRP A 107 -20.65 -19.53 -10.34
N ILE A 108 -19.49 -19.37 -10.96
CA ILE A 108 -19.27 -19.81 -12.34
C ILE A 108 -19.45 -21.33 -12.48
N ASP A 109 -18.97 -22.10 -11.51
CA ASP A 109 -19.11 -23.56 -11.46
C ASP A 109 -20.55 -24.02 -11.17
N ASN A 110 -21.36 -23.20 -10.48
CA ASN A 110 -22.76 -23.53 -10.21
C ASN A 110 -23.66 -22.26 -10.19
N PRO A 111 -24.08 -21.79 -11.37
CA PRO A 111 -24.83 -20.54 -11.50
C PRO A 111 -26.22 -20.58 -10.86
N LYS A 112 -26.76 -21.78 -10.61
CA LYS A 112 -28.12 -22.01 -10.09
C LYS A 112 -28.25 -21.91 -8.57
N ARG A 113 -27.14 -21.98 -7.80
CA ARG A 113 -27.19 -21.88 -6.33
C ARG A 113 -27.44 -20.43 -5.88
N GLY A 114 -28.15 -20.26 -4.76
CA GLY A 114 -28.47 -18.97 -4.11
C GLY A 114 -27.29 -18.09 -3.65
N TYR A 115 -26.08 -18.39 -4.11
CA TYR A 115 -24.87 -17.56 -3.98
C TYR A 115 -24.66 -16.61 -5.18
N SER A 116 -25.56 -16.60 -6.18
CA SER A 116 -25.45 -15.79 -7.40
C SER A 116 -25.23 -14.30 -7.13
N GLY A 117 -25.91 -13.73 -6.13
CA GLY A 117 -25.74 -12.33 -5.77
C GLY A 117 -24.34 -11.99 -5.24
N VAL A 118 -23.68 -12.92 -4.53
CA VAL A 118 -22.35 -12.70 -3.94
C VAL A 118 -21.25 -12.92 -4.98
N GLY A 119 -21.36 -13.96 -5.80
CA GLY A 119 -20.38 -14.24 -6.86
C GLY A 119 -20.37 -13.16 -7.95
N GLN A 120 -21.54 -12.72 -8.39
CA GLN A 120 -21.63 -11.60 -9.34
C GLN A 120 -21.17 -10.27 -8.73
N ALA A 121 -21.44 -10.03 -7.44
CA ALA A 121 -20.96 -8.83 -6.76
C ALA A 121 -19.43 -8.81 -6.68
N ALA A 122 -18.79 -9.95 -6.44
CA ALA A 122 -17.35 -10.12 -6.48
C ALA A 122 -16.78 -9.79 -7.88
N ILE A 123 -17.34 -10.37 -8.95
CA ILE A 123 -16.88 -10.08 -10.32
C ILE A 123 -17.03 -8.58 -10.65
N ARG A 124 -18.15 -7.96 -10.27
CA ARG A 124 -18.34 -6.50 -10.42
C ARG A 124 -17.32 -5.68 -9.62
N GLY A 125 -16.94 -6.14 -8.43
CA GLY A 125 -15.88 -5.53 -7.61
C GLY A 125 -14.53 -5.54 -8.33
N LEU A 126 -14.14 -6.71 -8.85
CA LEU A 126 -12.90 -6.87 -9.61
C LEU A 126 -12.88 -5.99 -10.86
N VAL A 127 -13.99 -5.94 -11.63
CA VAL A 127 -14.05 -5.08 -12.82
C VAL A 127 -13.99 -3.60 -12.46
N ALA A 128 -14.67 -3.17 -11.38
CA ALA A 128 -14.58 -1.78 -10.92
C ALA A 128 -13.14 -1.40 -10.56
N GLU A 129 -12.39 -2.33 -9.96
CA GLU A 129 -10.97 -2.14 -9.65
C GLU A 129 -10.10 -2.13 -10.93
N GLY A 130 -10.38 -2.98 -11.91
CA GLY A 130 -9.75 -2.95 -13.23
C GLY A 130 -9.93 -1.61 -13.95
N ARG A 131 -11.15 -1.06 -13.93
CA ARG A 131 -11.45 0.27 -14.47
C ARG A 131 -10.70 1.38 -13.72
N ARG A 132 -10.55 1.25 -12.39
CA ARG A 132 -9.78 2.20 -11.56
C ARG A 132 -8.29 2.18 -11.93
N LEU A 133 -7.70 1.00 -12.14
CA LEU A 133 -6.32 0.86 -12.62
C LEU A 133 -6.15 1.44 -14.03
N ALA A 134 -7.09 1.16 -14.94
CA ALA A 134 -7.05 1.66 -16.32
C ALA A 134 -7.01 3.19 -16.41
N ASN A 135 -7.69 3.89 -15.50
CA ASN A 135 -7.69 5.36 -15.48
C ASN A 135 -6.30 5.95 -15.24
N ALA A 136 -5.40 5.23 -14.55
CA ALA A 136 -4.02 5.64 -14.31
C ALA A 136 -3.06 5.32 -15.49
N LEU A 137 -3.51 4.51 -16.46
CA LEU A 137 -2.68 4.07 -17.59
C LEU A 137 -2.70 5.05 -18.78
N PRO A 138 -1.63 5.09 -19.61
CA PRO A 138 -1.63 5.77 -20.91
C PRO A 138 -2.63 5.15 -21.90
N GLY A 139 -3.07 5.93 -22.89
CA GLY A 139 -4.18 5.61 -23.80
C GLY A 139 -4.25 4.16 -24.32
N PRO A 140 -3.20 3.61 -24.96
CA PRO A 140 -3.23 2.24 -25.48
C PRO A 140 -3.46 1.19 -24.40
N TYR A 141 -2.68 1.24 -23.31
CA TYR A 141 -2.80 0.30 -22.18
C TYR A 141 -4.12 0.45 -21.41
N ARG A 142 -4.64 1.68 -21.33
CA ARG A 142 -5.96 1.95 -20.76
C ARG A 142 -7.05 1.25 -21.57
N GLN A 143 -7.05 1.39 -22.89
CA GLN A 143 -8.08 0.79 -23.75
C GLN A 143 -8.01 -0.74 -23.71
N GLU A 144 -6.82 -1.31 -23.67
CA GLU A 144 -6.64 -2.75 -23.52
C GLU A 144 -7.27 -3.28 -22.21
N LEU A 145 -6.95 -2.65 -21.07
CA LEU A 145 -7.49 -3.07 -19.78
C LEU A 145 -9.02 -2.85 -19.67
N LEU A 146 -9.54 -1.77 -20.26
CA LEU A 146 -10.99 -1.54 -20.35
C LEU A 146 -11.68 -2.58 -21.22
N GLY A 147 -11.08 -3.00 -22.34
CA GLY A 147 -11.61 -4.06 -23.19
C GLY A 147 -11.74 -5.39 -22.44
N LYS A 148 -10.74 -5.77 -21.63
CA LYS A 148 -10.81 -6.96 -20.75
C LYS A 148 -11.92 -6.83 -19.70
N CYS A 149 -12.08 -5.65 -19.10
CA CYS A 149 -13.18 -5.36 -18.16
C CYS A 149 -14.55 -5.55 -18.80
N GLU A 150 -14.75 -5.03 -20.01
CA GLU A 150 -16.00 -5.14 -20.77
C GLU A 150 -16.30 -6.59 -21.16
N GLN A 151 -15.28 -7.35 -21.60
CA GLN A 151 -15.42 -8.78 -21.90
C GLN A 151 -15.92 -9.58 -20.69
N VAL A 152 -15.34 -9.35 -19.52
CA VAL A 152 -15.76 -10.00 -18.27
C VAL A 152 -17.19 -9.64 -17.89
N GLU A 153 -17.57 -8.36 -17.99
CA GLU A 153 -18.95 -7.90 -17.72
C GLU A 153 -19.97 -8.55 -18.67
N GLN A 154 -19.64 -8.61 -19.97
CA GLN A 154 -20.51 -9.22 -20.99
C GLN A 154 -20.70 -10.72 -20.73
N LEU A 155 -19.63 -11.47 -20.48
CA LEU A 155 -19.70 -12.90 -20.20
C LEU A 155 -20.44 -13.20 -18.88
N MET A 156 -20.23 -12.38 -17.84
CA MET A 156 -20.97 -12.49 -16.59
C MET A 156 -22.47 -12.25 -16.80
N ALA A 157 -22.85 -11.23 -17.59
CA ALA A 157 -24.25 -10.93 -17.89
C ALA A 157 -24.91 -12.07 -18.69
N GLN A 158 -24.21 -12.63 -19.69
CA GLN A 158 -24.70 -13.77 -20.47
C GLN A 158 -24.93 -15.01 -19.59
N LEU A 159 -23.97 -15.34 -18.70
CA LEU A 159 -24.11 -16.46 -17.79
C LEU A 159 -25.27 -16.26 -16.79
N ALA A 160 -25.45 -15.03 -16.30
CA ALA A 160 -26.55 -14.68 -15.40
C ALA A 160 -27.92 -14.81 -16.08
N ASP A 161 -28.06 -14.41 -17.34
CA ASP A 161 -29.30 -14.55 -18.11
C ASP A 161 -29.64 -16.03 -18.39
N LEU A 162 -28.65 -16.84 -18.81
CA LEU A 162 -28.82 -18.29 -18.97
C LEU A 162 -29.24 -18.96 -17.65
N ALA A 163 -28.66 -18.55 -16.53
CA ALA A 163 -29.04 -19.06 -15.21
C ALA A 163 -30.47 -18.65 -14.82
N ALA A 164 -30.88 -17.40 -15.10
CA ALA A 164 -32.22 -16.89 -14.82
C ALA A 164 -33.31 -17.61 -15.62
N ARG A 165 -32.98 -18.07 -16.83
CA ARG A 165 -33.87 -18.89 -17.68
C ARG A 165 -33.94 -20.37 -17.25
N GLY A 166 -33.21 -20.78 -16.22
CA GLY A 166 -33.10 -22.18 -15.78
C GLY A 166 -32.09 -23.02 -16.56
N GLU A 167 -31.40 -22.41 -17.55
CA GLU A 167 -30.46 -23.05 -18.47
C GLU A 167 -29.00 -23.01 -17.98
N GLY A 168 -28.77 -22.74 -16.68
CA GLY A 168 -27.43 -22.61 -16.10
C GLY A 168 -26.53 -23.85 -16.16
N ASP A 169 -27.07 -25.03 -16.53
CA ASP A 169 -26.31 -26.27 -16.74
C ASP A 169 -26.19 -26.67 -18.23
N SER A 170 -26.72 -25.85 -19.14
CA SER A 170 -26.68 -26.11 -20.58
C SER A 170 -25.24 -26.18 -21.09
N PRO A 171 -24.97 -26.89 -22.20
CA PRO A 171 -23.65 -26.86 -22.85
C PRO A 171 -23.19 -25.43 -23.17
N GLN A 172 -24.14 -24.55 -23.52
CA GLN A 172 -23.89 -23.13 -23.74
C GLN A 172 -23.47 -22.41 -22.45
N ALA A 173 -24.18 -22.60 -21.34
CA ALA A 173 -23.82 -22.00 -20.05
C ALA A 173 -22.44 -22.46 -19.57
N ARG A 174 -22.10 -23.74 -19.78
CA ARG A 174 -20.75 -24.27 -19.47
C ARG A 174 -19.67 -23.65 -20.34
N ALA A 175 -19.92 -23.42 -21.62
CA ALA A 175 -18.98 -22.73 -22.51
C ALA A 175 -18.75 -21.27 -22.08
N VAL A 176 -19.81 -20.53 -21.77
CA VAL A 176 -19.71 -19.14 -21.27
C VAL A 176 -19.00 -19.10 -19.92
N ALA A 177 -19.27 -20.05 -19.03
CA ALA A 177 -18.58 -20.19 -17.75
C ALA A 177 -17.07 -20.37 -17.92
N GLN A 178 -16.64 -21.26 -18.82
CA GLN A 178 -15.20 -21.44 -19.13
C GLN A 178 -14.56 -20.18 -19.72
N GLN A 179 -15.24 -19.52 -20.66
CA GLN A 179 -14.75 -18.25 -21.23
C GLN A 179 -14.63 -17.16 -20.17
N LEU A 180 -15.59 -17.09 -19.24
CA LEU A 180 -15.57 -16.14 -18.13
C LEU A 180 -14.42 -16.43 -17.15
N GLN A 181 -14.11 -17.70 -16.88
CA GLN A 181 -12.97 -18.08 -16.05
C GLN A 181 -11.65 -17.61 -16.66
N GLU A 182 -11.43 -17.84 -17.96
CA GLU A 182 -10.20 -17.40 -18.63
C GLU A 182 -10.13 -15.87 -18.72
N ALA A 183 -11.24 -15.19 -19.07
CA ALA A 183 -11.28 -13.73 -19.10
C ALA A 183 -11.01 -13.09 -17.72
N LEU A 184 -11.50 -13.70 -16.64
CA LEU A 184 -11.21 -13.26 -15.27
C LEU A 184 -9.74 -13.45 -14.89
N LYS A 185 -9.14 -14.57 -15.30
CA LYS A 185 -7.72 -14.85 -15.09
C LYS A 185 -6.85 -13.84 -15.84
N ASP A 186 -7.16 -13.57 -17.09
CA ASP A 186 -6.46 -12.58 -17.92
C ASP A 186 -6.60 -11.16 -17.37
N LEU A 187 -7.80 -10.79 -16.92
CA LEU A 187 -8.05 -9.50 -16.27
C LEU A 187 -7.22 -9.37 -14.99
N LYS A 188 -7.25 -10.40 -14.12
CA LYS A 188 -6.48 -10.42 -12.87
C LYS A 188 -4.98 -10.31 -13.13
N GLY A 189 -4.45 -11.06 -14.11
CA GLY A 189 -3.05 -10.99 -14.51
C GLY A 189 -2.64 -9.59 -14.97
N GLN A 190 -3.44 -8.97 -15.86
CA GLN A 190 -3.16 -7.61 -16.35
C GLN A 190 -3.21 -6.56 -15.23
N MET A 191 -4.17 -6.70 -14.32
CA MET A 191 -4.32 -5.81 -13.17
C MET A 191 -3.13 -5.95 -12.21
N GLN A 192 -2.65 -7.18 -11.96
CA GLN A 192 -1.47 -7.44 -11.13
C GLN A 192 -0.20 -6.87 -11.74
N GLU A 193 0.00 -7.05 -13.04
CA GLU A 193 1.13 -6.46 -13.77
C GLU A 193 1.11 -4.92 -13.66
N THR A 194 -0.04 -4.30 -13.96
CA THR A 194 -0.23 -2.85 -13.89
C THR A 194 0.03 -2.32 -12.48
N MET A 195 -0.54 -2.98 -11.46
CA MET A 195 -0.36 -2.60 -10.06
C MET A 195 1.10 -2.72 -9.63
N THR A 196 1.80 -3.77 -10.06
CA THR A 196 3.21 -4.00 -9.75
C THR A 196 4.10 -2.91 -10.35
N GLN A 197 3.82 -2.49 -11.59
CA GLN A 197 4.51 -1.36 -12.21
C GLN A 197 4.28 -0.05 -11.45
N GLU A 198 3.02 0.23 -11.08
CA GLU A 198 2.68 1.43 -10.31
C GLU A 198 3.35 1.43 -8.93
N VAL A 199 3.43 0.28 -8.26
CA VAL A 199 4.15 0.14 -6.99
C VAL A 199 5.65 0.36 -7.18
N SER A 200 6.26 -0.23 -8.21
CA SER A 200 7.68 -0.03 -8.53
C SER A 200 8.01 1.45 -8.72
N ASP A 201 7.11 2.21 -9.34
CA ASP A 201 7.27 3.64 -9.56
C ASP A 201 7.04 4.47 -8.30
N ILE A 202 5.86 4.35 -7.67
CA ILE A 202 5.43 5.22 -6.58
C ILE A 202 6.20 4.94 -5.28
N PHE A 203 6.54 3.68 -4.99
CA PHE A 203 7.30 3.31 -3.80
C PHE A 203 8.83 3.33 -4.01
N SER A 204 9.31 3.81 -5.16
CA SER A 204 10.75 4.03 -5.37
C SER A 204 11.30 5.20 -4.55
N ASP A 205 10.47 6.22 -4.28
CA ASP A 205 10.86 7.41 -3.53
C ASP A 205 9.80 7.83 -2.50
N THR A 206 9.81 7.17 -1.35
CA THR A 206 8.79 7.40 -0.33
C THR A 206 9.06 8.63 0.53
N THR A 207 10.30 9.12 0.61
CA THR A 207 10.73 10.10 1.64
C THR A 207 11.19 11.45 1.09
N THR A 208 11.46 11.61 -0.21
CA THR A 208 11.92 12.92 -0.73
C THR A 208 10.91 14.04 -0.50
N PRO A 209 9.59 13.87 -0.74
CA PRO A 209 8.64 14.96 -0.56
C PRO A 209 8.60 15.52 0.87
N ILE A 210 8.66 14.64 1.88
CA ILE A 210 8.70 15.07 3.29
C ILE A 210 10.05 15.73 3.66
N LYS A 211 11.15 15.30 3.05
CA LYS A 211 12.47 15.95 3.22
C LYS A 211 12.47 17.35 2.61
N LEU A 212 11.87 17.54 1.44
CA LEU A 212 11.73 18.86 0.82
C LEU A 212 10.81 19.79 1.63
N LEU A 213 9.74 19.24 2.21
CA LEU A 213 8.89 19.96 3.17
C LEU A 213 9.69 20.40 4.40
N ALA A 214 10.51 19.52 4.98
CA ALA A 214 11.36 19.85 6.14
C ALA A 214 12.37 20.97 5.83
N VAL A 215 12.97 20.95 4.64
CA VAL A 215 13.86 22.02 4.17
C VAL A 215 13.11 23.34 4.00
N ALA A 216 11.90 23.31 3.43
CA ALA A 216 11.09 24.52 3.29
C ALA A 216 10.64 25.08 4.65
N ALA A 217 10.27 24.20 5.60
CA ALA A 217 9.85 24.59 6.95
C ALA A 217 10.97 25.30 7.74
N THR A 218 12.22 24.94 7.48
CA THR A 218 13.41 25.52 8.14
C THR A 218 14.09 26.62 7.32
N ALA A 219 13.46 27.07 6.23
CA ALA A 219 14.01 28.12 5.38
C ALA A 219 14.26 29.42 6.18
N PRO A 220 15.41 30.11 5.96
CA PRO A 220 15.70 31.41 6.58
C PRO A 220 14.62 32.46 6.30
N LEU A 221 14.43 33.40 7.23
CA LEU A 221 13.43 34.48 7.12
C LEU A 221 13.62 35.34 5.85
N GLU A 222 14.87 35.55 5.43
CA GLU A 222 15.22 36.34 4.24
C GLU A 222 15.01 35.60 2.91
N SER A 223 14.50 34.36 2.95
CA SER A 223 14.32 33.58 1.71
C SER A 223 13.18 34.19 0.88
N PRO A 224 13.40 34.49 -0.41
CA PRO A 224 12.34 35.00 -1.26
C PRO A 224 11.23 33.96 -1.42
N ASN A 225 9.98 34.42 -1.43
CA ASN A 225 8.78 33.59 -1.62
C ASN A 225 8.67 32.40 -0.64
N ARG A 226 9.13 32.60 0.60
CA ARG A 226 9.22 31.54 1.62
C ARG A 226 7.91 30.78 1.83
N ASP A 227 6.79 31.48 2.02
CA ASP A 227 5.47 30.87 2.22
C ASP A 227 4.98 30.15 0.95
N GLU A 228 5.18 30.74 -0.24
CA GLU A 228 4.77 30.11 -1.51
C GLU A 228 5.55 28.81 -1.78
N VAL A 229 6.87 28.82 -1.55
CA VAL A 229 7.71 27.63 -1.69
C VAL A 229 7.29 26.57 -0.67
N PHE A 230 6.99 26.97 0.57
CA PHE A 230 6.49 26.05 1.58
C PHE A 230 5.15 25.42 1.15
N ASP A 231 4.19 26.22 0.70
CA ASP A 231 2.87 25.73 0.29
C ASP A 231 2.96 24.80 -0.93
N GLU A 232 3.86 25.08 -1.88
CA GLU A 232 4.16 24.18 -2.99
C GLU A 232 4.73 22.84 -2.49
N ARG A 233 5.69 22.86 -1.55
CA ARG A 233 6.26 21.62 -0.98
C ARG A 233 5.26 20.85 -0.12
N ALA A 234 4.40 21.54 0.62
CA ALA A 234 3.32 20.94 1.39
C ALA A 234 2.31 20.24 0.48
N ALA A 235 1.83 20.92 -0.57
CA ALA A 235 0.91 20.35 -1.54
C ALA A 235 1.54 19.14 -2.27
N ASN A 236 2.82 19.23 -2.65
CA ASN A 236 3.55 18.11 -3.24
C ASN A 236 3.63 16.90 -2.29
N PHE A 237 3.91 17.13 -1.00
CA PHE A 237 3.93 16.09 0.02
C PHE A 237 2.56 15.44 0.22
N GLU A 238 1.48 16.22 0.33
CA GLU A 238 0.12 15.72 0.49
C GLU A 238 -0.32 14.89 -0.73
N ASN A 239 -0.10 15.41 -1.93
CA ASN A 239 -0.40 14.72 -3.17
C ASN A 239 0.38 13.40 -3.27
N HIS A 240 1.65 13.39 -2.86
CA HIS A 240 2.46 12.20 -2.83
C HIS A 240 1.97 11.17 -1.80
N ALA A 241 1.66 11.60 -0.57
CA ALA A 241 1.12 10.73 0.47
C ALA A 241 -0.21 10.08 0.05
N ASN A 242 -1.07 10.84 -0.63
CA ASN A 242 -2.32 10.33 -1.20
C ASN A 242 -2.07 9.29 -2.30
N LYS A 243 -1.06 9.49 -3.15
CA LYS A 243 -0.65 8.50 -4.16
C LYS A 243 -0.15 7.21 -3.50
N LEU A 244 0.76 7.31 -2.52
CA LEU A 244 1.23 6.14 -1.74
C LEU A 244 0.07 5.33 -1.17
N GLY A 245 -0.87 6.01 -0.48
CA GLY A 245 -2.03 5.34 0.13
C GLY A 245 -2.95 4.70 -0.91
N THR A 246 -3.19 5.39 -2.03
CA THR A 246 -4.01 4.87 -3.12
C THR A 246 -3.38 3.65 -3.79
N THR A 247 -2.07 3.68 -4.02
CA THR A 247 -1.31 2.57 -4.61
C THR A 247 -1.24 1.36 -3.67
N ALA A 248 -1.09 1.59 -2.37
CA ALA A 248 -1.15 0.54 -1.36
C ALA A 248 -2.55 -0.13 -1.31
N GLU A 249 -3.63 0.65 -1.43
CA GLU A 249 -4.99 0.10 -1.50
C GLU A 249 -5.21 -0.78 -2.74
N LYS A 250 -4.63 -0.45 -3.91
CA LYS A 250 -4.71 -1.35 -5.10
C LYS A 250 -3.89 -2.62 -4.89
N ALA A 251 -2.70 -2.53 -4.29
CA ALA A 251 -1.90 -3.70 -3.94
C ALA A 251 -2.65 -4.63 -2.97
N ALA A 252 -3.37 -4.07 -1.99
CA ALA A 252 -4.20 -4.86 -1.08
C ALA A 252 -5.43 -5.49 -1.76
N ALA A 253 -5.97 -4.89 -2.83
CA ALA A 253 -7.14 -5.38 -3.54
C ALA A 253 -6.81 -6.45 -4.59
N VAL A 254 -5.70 -6.29 -5.30
CA VAL A 254 -5.35 -7.09 -6.51
C VAL A 254 -4.16 -8.02 -6.26
N GLY A 255 -3.37 -7.75 -5.23
CA GLY A 255 -2.19 -8.54 -4.87
C GLY A 255 -2.51 -9.94 -4.36
N THR A 256 -1.45 -10.70 -4.07
CA THR A 256 -1.52 -12.07 -3.52
C THR A 256 -1.46 -12.09 -1.99
N ALA A 257 -1.60 -10.91 -1.35
CA ALA A 257 -1.52 -10.72 0.09
C ALA A 257 -2.49 -11.63 0.85
N ASN A 258 -2.05 -12.13 2.01
CA ASN A 258 -2.93 -12.80 2.98
C ASN A 258 -3.81 -11.78 3.74
N LYS A 259 -4.82 -12.25 4.47
CA LYS A 259 -5.79 -11.37 5.14
C LYS A 259 -5.15 -10.41 6.12
N SER A 260 -4.15 -10.88 6.87
CA SER A 260 -3.41 -10.07 7.83
C SER A 260 -2.64 -8.94 7.12
N THR A 261 -1.99 -9.25 6.01
CA THR A 261 -1.27 -8.28 5.18
C THR A 261 -2.24 -7.21 4.64
N VAL A 262 -3.42 -7.61 4.12
CA VAL A 262 -4.45 -6.66 3.65
C VAL A 262 -4.94 -5.73 4.77
N GLU A 263 -5.27 -6.27 5.94
CA GLU A 263 -5.69 -5.48 7.10
C GLU A 263 -4.57 -4.55 7.60
N GLY A 264 -3.33 -5.03 7.57
CA GLY A 264 -2.14 -4.24 7.89
C GLY A 264 -1.94 -3.06 6.93
N ILE A 265 -2.08 -3.29 5.62
CA ILE A 265 -1.99 -2.23 4.61
C ILE A 265 -3.09 -1.19 4.86
N GLN A 266 -4.33 -1.61 5.06
CA GLN A 266 -5.45 -0.70 5.32
C GLN A 266 -5.23 0.16 6.57
N ALA A 267 -4.67 -0.43 7.64
CA ALA A 267 -4.33 0.30 8.85
C ALA A 267 -3.21 1.33 8.60
N ALA A 268 -2.16 0.95 7.86
CA ALA A 268 -1.05 1.85 7.54
C ALA A 268 -1.48 2.99 6.59
N VAL A 269 -2.36 2.72 5.62
CA VAL A 269 -2.98 3.74 4.75
C VAL A 269 -3.81 4.72 5.56
N LYS A 270 -4.63 4.22 6.49
CA LYS A 270 -5.41 5.09 7.39
C LYS A 270 -4.49 5.98 8.22
N SER A 271 -3.47 5.41 8.85
CA SER A 271 -2.50 6.18 9.65
C SER A 271 -1.76 7.22 8.80
N THR A 272 -1.42 6.91 7.54
CA THR A 272 -0.82 7.88 6.61
C THR A 272 -1.76 9.06 6.38
N ARG A 273 -3.05 8.81 6.11
CA ARG A 273 -4.06 9.85 5.90
C ARG A 273 -4.28 10.72 7.15
N ASP A 274 -4.21 10.12 8.34
CA ASP A 274 -4.37 10.83 9.61
C ASP A 274 -3.12 11.67 9.97
N LEU A 275 -1.92 11.16 9.69
CA LEU A 275 -0.64 11.82 10.02
C LEU A 275 -0.25 12.92 9.03
N THR A 276 -0.52 12.75 7.73
CA THR A 276 -0.15 13.73 6.68
C THR A 276 -0.54 15.18 7.01
N PRO A 277 -1.80 15.51 7.34
CA PRO A 277 -2.17 16.89 7.67
C PRO A 277 -1.55 17.38 9.00
N GLN A 278 -1.26 16.49 9.95
CA GLN A 278 -0.59 16.84 11.20
C GLN A 278 0.89 17.21 10.96
N VAL A 279 1.58 16.46 10.10
CA VAL A 279 2.96 16.78 9.66
C VAL A 279 2.99 18.15 8.98
N VAL A 280 2.07 18.43 8.05
CA VAL A 280 1.99 19.73 7.36
C VAL A 280 1.72 20.86 8.35
N SER A 281 0.82 20.64 9.31
CA SER A 281 0.51 21.63 10.34
C SER A 281 1.71 21.91 11.24
N ALA A 282 2.42 20.87 11.69
CA ALA A 282 3.64 21.02 12.48
C ALA A 282 4.75 21.73 11.69
N ALA A 283 4.92 21.39 10.41
CA ALA A 283 5.86 22.05 9.51
C ALA A 283 5.54 23.55 9.34
N ARG A 284 4.24 23.90 9.24
CA ARG A 284 3.79 25.30 9.11
C ARG A 284 3.99 26.08 10.42
N ILE A 285 3.81 25.44 11.57
CA ILE A 285 4.12 26.05 12.87
C ILE A 285 5.62 26.35 12.96
N LEU A 286 6.47 25.40 12.56
CA LEU A 286 7.92 25.59 12.51
C LEU A 286 8.31 26.72 11.55
N LEU A 287 7.67 26.80 10.38
CA LEU A 287 7.86 27.89 9.42
C LEU A 287 7.60 29.26 10.08
N ARG A 288 6.50 29.40 10.83
CA ARG A 288 6.13 30.66 11.47
C ARG A 288 6.97 31.02 12.70
N ASN A 289 7.70 30.05 13.26
CA ASN A 289 8.48 30.23 14.48
C ASN A 289 9.94 29.76 14.30
N PRO A 290 10.76 30.43 13.47
CA PRO A 290 12.15 30.03 13.25
C PRO A 290 12.95 30.05 14.56
N GLY A 291 13.76 29.02 14.79
CA GLY A 291 14.57 28.89 16.01
C GLY A 291 13.81 28.43 17.26
N ASN A 292 12.49 28.22 17.17
CA ASN A 292 11.72 27.64 18.28
C ASN A 292 11.98 26.13 18.38
N GLN A 293 12.72 25.75 19.43
CA GLN A 293 13.09 24.35 19.69
C GLN A 293 11.88 23.42 19.87
N ALA A 294 10.83 23.87 20.57
CA ALA A 294 9.63 23.07 20.78
C ALA A 294 8.86 22.82 19.46
N ALA A 295 8.79 23.81 18.58
CA ALA A 295 8.19 23.65 17.24
C ALA A 295 9.01 22.67 16.38
N TYR A 296 10.34 22.72 16.48
CA TYR A 296 11.23 21.82 15.76
C TYR A 296 11.07 20.37 16.25
N GLU A 297 11.09 20.14 17.56
CA GLU A 297 10.90 18.81 18.17
C GLU A 297 9.53 18.22 17.85
N HIS A 298 8.47 19.05 17.86
CA HIS A 298 7.14 18.61 17.46
C HIS A 298 7.08 18.17 15.99
N PHE A 299 7.65 18.97 15.08
CA PHE A 299 7.71 18.61 13.66
C PHE A 299 8.54 17.34 13.44
N GLU A 300 9.71 17.22 14.06
CA GLU A 300 10.56 16.01 13.94
C GLU A 300 9.83 14.76 14.43
N THR A 301 9.09 14.86 15.54
CA THR A 301 8.29 13.74 16.07
C THR A 301 7.22 13.31 15.07
N MET A 302 6.43 14.25 14.53
CA MET A 302 5.39 13.95 13.54
C MET A 302 5.98 13.40 12.24
N LYS A 303 7.08 13.99 11.76
CA LYS A 303 7.81 13.54 10.56
C LYS A 303 8.27 12.10 10.71
N ASN A 304 8.91 11.77 11.84
CA ASN A 304 9.46 10.43 12.05
C ASN A 304 8.34 9.39 12.19
N GLN A 305 7.25 9.71 12.91
CA GLN A 305 6.07 8.84 12.96
C GLN A 305 5.47 8.56 11.57
N TRP A 306 5.42 9.58 10.69
CA TRP A 306 4.94 9.40 9.32
C TRP A 306 5.90 8.52 8.50
N ILE A 307 7.22 8.75 8.61
CA ILE A 307 8.24 7.95 7.92
C ILE A 307 8.17 6.48 8.36
N ASP A 308 8.12 6.22 9.66
CA ASP A 308 8.04 4.86 10.22
C ASP A 308 6.79 4.13 9.71
N ASN A 309 5.65 4.82 9.65
CA ASN A 309 4.42 4.24 9.13
C ASN A 309 4.51 3.96 7.61
N VAL A 310 5.15 4.82 6.84
CA VAL A 310 5.35 4.60 5.39
C VAL A 310 6.36 3.49 5.11
N GLU A 311 7.41 3.34 5.93
CA GLU A 311 8.33 2.20 5.85
C GLU A 311 7.59 0.88 6.14
N LYS A 312 6.76 0.86 7.19
CA LYS A 312 5.88 -0.28 7.49
C LYS A 312 4.93 -0.60 6.34
N MET A 313 4.27 0.43 5.78
CA MET A 313 3.36 0.27 4.64
C MET A 313 4.10 -0.30 3.43
N THR A 314 5.32 0.17 3.15
CA THR A 314 6.15 -0.32 2.05
C THR A 314 6.44 -1.81 2.22
N GLY A 315 6.84 -2.26 3.41
CA GLY A 315 7.07 -3.68 3.68
C GLY A 315 5.81 -4.53 3.48
N LEU A 316 4.64 -4.05 3.89
CA LEU A 316 3.38 -4.78 3.69
C LEU A 316 2.96 -4.82 2.22
N VAL A 317 3.16 -3.74 1.47
CA VAL A 317 2.90 -3.69 0.02
C VAL A 317 3.84 -4.63 -0.73
N ASP A 318 5.12 -4.68 -0.36
CA ASP A 318 6.09 -5.59 -0.97
C ASP A 318 5.73 -7.05 -0.72
N GLU A 319 5.14 -7.38 0.44
CA GLU A 319 4.63 -8.73 0.75
C GLU A 319 3.35 -9.08 -0.03
N ALA A 320 2.59 -8.07 -0.45
CA ALA A 320 1.36 -8.26 -1.23
C ALA A 320 1.62 -8.55 -2.71
N ILE A 321 2.87 -8.44 -3.15
CA ILE A 321 3.28 -8.54 -4.54
C ILE A 321 4.20 -9.74 -4.69
N ASP A 322 4.04 -10.47 -5.79
CA ASP A 322 4.97 -11.53 -6.13
C ASP A 322 6.37 -10.97 -6.37
N THR A 323 7.36 -11.51 -5.65
CA THR A 323 8.74 -11.03 -5.68
C THR A 323 9.34 -11.08 -7.08
N LYS A 324 9.04 -12.12 -7.88
CA LYS A 324 9.52 -12.22 -9.26
C LYS A 324 8.93 -11.08 -10.11
N SER A 325 7.62 -10.88 -10.04
CA SER A 325 6.92 -9.81 -10.76
C SER A 325 7.45 -8.43 -10.40
N LEU A 326 7.78 -8.20 -9.12
CA LEU A 326 8.39 -6.95 -8.66
C LEU A 326 9.80 -6.74 -9.23
N LEU A 327 10.60 -7.81 -9.32
CA LEU A 327 11.95 -7.74 -9.90
C LEU A 327 11.88 -7.46 -11.42
N ASP A 328 11.02 -8.16 -12.15
CA ASP A 328 10.80 -7.98 -13.59
C ASP A 328 10.35 -6.53 -13.89
N ALA A 329 9.36 -6.03 -13.14
CA ALA A 329 8.90 -4.64 -13.26
C ALA A 329 9.99 -3.61 -12.94
N SER A 330 10.80 -3.88 -11.91
CA SER A 330 11.92 -2.99 -11.54
C SER A 330 13.03 -2.99 -12.58
N GLU A 331 13.32 -4.13 -13.21
CA GLU A 331 14.28 -4.24 -14.31
C GLU A 331 13.83 -3.41 -15.52
N ASP A 332 12.58 -3.57 -15.95
CA ASP A 332 12.01 -2.82 -17.07
C ASP A 332 11.99 -1.32 -16.81
N ALA A 333 11.68 -0.91 -15.57
CA ALA A 333 11.72 0.48 -15.20
C ALA A 333 13.15 1.05 -15.18
N ILE A 334 14.15 0.26 -14.76
CA ILE A 334 15.57 0.65 -14.87
C ILE A 334 16.00 0.79 -16.34
N LYS A 335 15.58 -0.11 -17.24
CA LYS A 335 15.85 0.00 -18.69
C LYS A 335 15.27 1.30 -19.26
N LYS A 336 14.01 1.61 -18.93
CA LYS A 336 13.36 2.89 -19.34
C LYS A 336 14.09 4.11 -18.78
N ASP A 337 14.52 4.07 -17.52
CA ASP A 337 15.27 5.17 -16.91
C ASP A 337 16.68 5.32 -17.53
N LEU A 338 17.32 4.24 -17.98
CA LEU A 338 18.55 4.29 -18.76
C LEU A 338 18.35 4.97 -20.12
N ASP A 339 17.25 4.68 -20.82
CA ASP A 339 16.95 5.34 -22.09
C ASP A 339 16.66 6.84 -21.91
N LYS A 340 15.98 7.22 -20.82
CA LYS A 340 15.84 8.65 -20.44
C LYS A 340 17.20 9.30 -20.20
N CYS A 341 18.13 8.63 -19.52
CA CYS A 341 19.50 9.12 -19.33
C CYS A 341 20.23 9.29 -20.66
N ARG A 342 20.13 8.33 -21.58
CA ARG A 342 20.73 8.42 -22.93
C ARG A 342 20.18 9.60 -23.72
N ALA A 343 18.86 9.77 -23.72
CA ALA A 343 18.21 10.91 -24.36
C ALA A 343 18.61 12.24 -23.72
N ALA A 344 18.73 12.30 -22.39
CA ALA A 344 19.18 13.49 -21.67
C ALA A 344 20.63 13.86 -22.01
N MET A 345 21.52 12.87 -22.17
CA MET A 345 22.89 13.11 -22.64
C MET A 345 22.92 13.63 -24.08
N ALA A 346 22.18 13.01 -24.99
CA ALA A 346 22.10 13.45 -26.39
C ALA A 346 21.56 14.88 -26.52
N ASN A 347 20.57 15.24 -25.69
CA ASN A 347 19.93 16.54 -25.68
C ASN A 347 20.59 17.58 -24.75
N HIS A 348 21.74 17.25 -24.14
CA HIS A 348 22.48 18.15 -23.23
C HIS A 348 21.64 18.66 -22.04
N GLN A 349 20.81 17.78 -21.45
CA GLN A 349 19.94 18.10 -20.32
C GLN A 349 20.48 17.48 -19.01
N PRO A 350 21.42 18.14 -18.30
CA PRO A 350 22.06 17.58 -17.11
C PRO A 350 21.07 17.33 -15.96
N GLN A 351 20.00 18.13 -15.85
CA GLN A 351 18.97 17.92 -14.83
C GLN A 351 18.18 16.62 -15.05
N MET A 352 17.80 16.35 -16.30
CA MET A 352 17.07 15.12 -16.66
C MET A 352 17.95 13.87 -16.50
N LEU A 353 19.25 14.00 -16.77
CA LEU A 353 20.23 12.96 -16.53
C LEU A 353 20.36 12.61 -15.04
N VAL A 354 20.47 13.62 -14.17
CA VAL A 354 20.50 13.42 -12.71
C VAL A 354 19.20 12.78 -12.22
N ALA A 355 18.05 13.20 -12.73
CA ALA A 355 16.75 12.63 -12.37
C ALA A 355 16.65 11.14 -12.75
N GLY A 356 17.10 10.76 -13.96
CA GLY A 356 17.15 9.36 -14.40
C GLY A 356 18.10 8.51 -13.56
N ALA A 357 19.32 8.99 -13.33
CA ALA A 357 20.32 8.30 -12.50
C ALA A 357 19.84 8.09 -11.05
N THR A 358 19.14 9.08 -10.49
CA THR A 358 18.56 8.98 -9.14
C THR A 358 17.48 7.91 -9.10
N SER A 359 16.62 7.85 -10.11
CA SER A 359 15.56 6.84 -10.20
C SER A 359 16.14 5.42 -10.29
N ILE A 360 17.19 5.22 -11.11
CA ILE A 360 17.92 3.95 -11.19
C ILE A 360 18.48 3.54 -9.82
N ALA A 361 19.16 4.46 -9.13
CA ALA A 361 19.76 4.17 -7.82
C ALA A 361 18.69 3.77 -6.77
N ARG A 362 17.54 4.45 -6.76
CA ARG A 362 16.42 4.14 -5.85
C ARG A 362 15.83 2.76 -6.14
N ARG A 363 15.54 2.45 -7.41
CA ARG A 363 15.02 1.13 -7.81
C ARG A 363 15.98 0.00 -7.46
N ALA A 364 17.27 0.20 -7.72
CA ALA A 364 18.31 -0.75 -7.33
C ALA A 364 18.37 -0.97 -5.81
N ASN A 365 18.28 0.10 -5.00
CA ASN A 365 18.22 -0.03 -3.54
C ASN A 365 16.98 -0.77 -3.06
N ARG A 366 15.81 -0.55 -3.69
CA ARG A 366 14.58 -1.28 -3.38
C ARG A 366 14.70 -2.77 -3.70
N ILE A 367 15.25 -3.13 -4.87
CA ILE A 367 15.56 -4.53 -5.23
C ILE A 367 16.42 -5.19 -4.15
N LEU A 368 17.41 -4.48 -3.61
CA LEU A 368 18.29 -4.99 -2.57
C LEU A 368 17.60 -5.17 -1.22
N LEU A 369 16.66 -4.30 -0.87
CA LEU A 369 15.85 -4.43 0.35
C LEU A 369 14.97 -5.67 0.27
N VAL A 370 14.28 -5.84 -0.87
CA VAL A 370 13.46 -7.04 -1.14
C VAL A 370 14.34 -8.29 -1.10
N ALA A 371 15.50 -8.26 -1.77
CA ALA A 371 16.42 -9.39 -1.81
C ALA A 371 16.94 -9.78 -0.41
N LYS A 372 17.34 -8.78 0.39
CA LYS A 372 17.75 -9.03 1.79
C LYS A 372 16.62 -9.61 2.60
N ARG A 373 15.39 -9.12 2.45
CA ARG A 373 14.23 -9.65 3.16
C ARG A 373 14.01 -11.11 2.83
N GLU A 374 14.01 -11.50 1.56
CA GLU A 374 13.84 -12.90 1.16
C GLU A 374 14.96 -13.81 1.68
N ALA A 375 16.21 -13.34 1.61
CA ALA A 375 17.36 -14.09 2.10
C ALA A 375 17.36 -14.23 3.63
N VAL A 376 16.92 -13.20 4.37
CA VAL A 376 16.95 -13.16 5.85
C VAL A 376 15.69 -13.77 6.49
N ALA A 377 14.54 -13.70 5.82
CA ALA A 377 13.28 -14.26 6.31
C ALA A 377 13.25 -15.80 6.31
N GLY A 378 14.32 -16.45 5.86
CA GLY A 378 14.39 -17.91 5.76
C GLY A 378 13.58 -18.49 4.61
N ASN A 379 13.07 -17.65 3.70
CA ASN A 379 12.34 -18.09 2.51
C ASN A 379 13.27 -18.82 1.51
N ILE A 380 14.59 -18.61 1.63
CA ILE A 380 15.60 -19.35 0.88
C ILE A 380 16.29 -20.32 1.83
N HIS A 381 15.88 -21.59 1.77
CA HIS A 381 16.48 -22.65 2.59
C HIS A 381 17.79 -23.21 2.03
N ASP A 382 18.04 -23.05 0.73
CA ASP A 382 19.28 -23.49 0.09
C ASP A 382 20.41 -22.46 0.30
N PRO A 383 21.48 -22.81 1.04
CA PRO A 383 22.59 -21.89 1.31
C PRO A 383 23.33 -21.42 0.05
N ASN A 384 23.38 -22.24 -1.01
CA ASN A 384 24.04 -21.87 -2.26
C ASN A 384 23.21 -20.84 -3.04
N LEU A 385 21.89 -21.03 -3.07
CA LEU A 385 20.96 -20.07 -3.66
C LEU A 385 20.95 -18.76 -2.89
N GLN A 386 20.93 -18.82 -1.55
CA GLN A 386 21.00 -17.65 -0.67
C GLN A 386 22.27 -16.85 -0.92
N LYS A 387 23.43 -17.53 -1.02
CA LYS A 387 24.71 -16.90 -1.36
C LYS A 387 24.68 -16.26 -2.75
N GLY A 388 24.24 -16.98 -3.78
CA GLY A 388 24.15 -16.45 -5.15
C GLY A 388 23.23 -15.23 -5.27
N PHE A 389 22.13 -15.23 -4.52
CA PHE A 389 21.19 -14.11 -4.46
C PHE A 389 21.80 -12.87 -3.78
N MET A 390 22.51 -13.06 -2.66
CA MET A 390 23.23 -11.97 -1.98
C MET A 390 24.40 -11.43 -2.82
N ASP A 391 25.17 -12.29 -3.48
CA ASP A 391 26.25 -11.91 -4.39
C ASP A 391 25.74 -11.06 -5.56
N SER A 392 24.58 -11.41 -6.10
CA SER A 392 23.89 -10.61 -7.13
C SER A 392 23.51 -9.23 -6.60
N GLY A 393 23.02 -9.15 -5.37
CA GLY A 393 22.78 -7.89 -4.69
C GLY A 393 24.05 -7.02 -4.53
N PHE A 394 25.17 -7.61 -4.14
CA PHE A 394 26.44 -6.88 -4.05
C PHE A 394 26.92 -6.34 -5.41
N LYS A 395 26.69 -7.09 -6.50
CA LYS A 395 26.98 -6.60 -7.85
C LYS A 395 26.12 -5.40 -8.22
N ILE A 396 24.82 -5.41 -7.88
CA ILE A 396 23.92 -4.27 -8.08
C ILE A 396 24.41 -3.05 -7.28
N LEU A 397 24.81 -3.22 -6.02
CA LEU A 397 25.39 -2.13 -5.21
C LEU A 397 26.64 -1.52 -5.86
N SER A 398 27.55 -2.36 -6.37
CA SER A 398 28.74 -1.90 -7.08
C SER A 398 28.38 -1.11 -8.34
N ALA A 399 27.39 -1.57 -9.11
CA ALA A 399 26.90 -0.86 -10.29
C ALA A 399 26.29 0.51 -9.93
N VAL A 400 25.46 0.58 -8.88
CA VAL A 400 24.89 1.85 -8.38
C VAL A 400 25.99 2.82 -7.95
N ALA A 401 27.05 2.33 -7.29
CA ALA A 401 28.19 3.17 -6.91
C ALA A 401 28.90 3.77 -8.13
N LYS A 402 29.10 3.00 -9.20
CA LYS A 402 29.70 3.50 -10.45
C LYS A 402 28.84 4.55 -11.15
N VAL A 403 27.52 4.30 -11.21
CA VAL A 403 26.54 5.28 -11.70
C VAL A 403 26.68 6.57 -10.89
N ARG A 404 26.69 6.46 -9.55
CA ARG A 404 26.88 7.60 -8.64
C ARG A 404 28.17 8.37 -8.86
N GLU A 405 29.29 7.69 -9.08
CA GLU A 405 30.60 8.31 -9.32
C GLU A 405 30.64 9.01 -10.68
N ALA A 406 30.09 8.39 -11.73
CA ALA A 406 30.05 8.96 -13.08
C ALA A 406 29.23 10.27 -13.16
N PHE A 407 28.27 10.47 -12.26
CA PHE A 407 27.46 11.68 -12.18
C PHE A 407 27.98 12.72 -11.16
N GLN A 408 29.19 12.55 -10.61
CA GLN A 408 29.85 13.63 -9.89
C GLN A 408 30.30 14.71 -10.88
N PRO A 409 29.82 15.96 -10.77
CA PRO A 409 30.27 17.03 -11.66
C PRO A 409 31.73 17.37 -11.37
N GLN A 410 32.56 17.44 -12.42
CA GLN A 410 33.96 17.89 -12.32
C GLN A 410 34.12 19.41 -12.08
N SER A 411 33.10 20.11 -11.59
CA SER A 411 33.20 21.56 -11.28
C SER A 411 32.43 21.96 -10.01
N GLN A 412 33.04 22.88 -9.26
CA GLN A 412 32.75 23.27 -7.87
C GLN A 412 31.35 23.83 -7.56
N THR A 413 30.46 23.99 -8.53
CA THR A 413 29.14 24.65 -8.35
C THR A 413 27.98 23.71 -8.00
N SER A 414 28.21 22.43 -7.73
CA SER A 414 27.13 21.44 -7.56
C SER A 414 27.09 20.73 -6.20
N HIS A 415 27.81 21.24 -5.20
CA HIS A 415 27.89 20.59 -3.87
C HIS A 415 26.54 20.53 -3.12
N LEU A 416 25.64 21.50 -3.34
CA LEU A 416 24.33 21.55 -2.65
C LEU A 416 23.34 20.51 -3.20
N LEU A 417 23.30 20.33 -4.53
CA LEU A 417 22.50 19.28 -5.16
C LEU A 417 23.01 17.89 -4.79
N LEU A 418 24.34 17.71 -4.74
CA LEU A 418 24.98 16.46 -4.32
C LEU A 418 24.70 16.11 -2.86
N ARG A 419 24.75 17.09 -1.94
CA ARG A 419 24.49 16.86 -0.51
C ARG A 419 23.02 16.48 -0.26
N ASN A 420 22.08 17.16 -0.93
CA ASN A 420 20.66 16.80 -0.87
C ASN A 420 20.39 15.42 -1.49
N TRP A 421 21.09 15.08 -2.56
CA TRP A 421 21.00 13.78 -3.21
C TRP A 421 21.57 12.63 -2.37
N ILE A 422 22.76 12.80 -1.77
CA ILE A 422 23.36 11.82 -0.85
C ILE A 422 22.45 11.59 0.36
N ASN A 423 21.86 12.65 0.93
CA ASN A 423 20.94 12.53 2.07
C ASN A 423 19.58 11.92 1.68
N SER A 424 19.17 12.06 0.42
CA SER A 424 18.00 11.38 -0.12
C SER A 424 18.20 9.86 -0.22
N VAL A 425 19.41 9.41 -0.60
CA VAL A 425 19.74 8.00 -0.86
C VAL A 425 20.28 7.25 0.37
N SER A 426 20.87 7.96 1.35
CA SER A 426 21.61 7.33 2.47
C SER A 426 20.77 6.82 3.64
N MET A 427 19.43 6.90 3.61
CA MET A 427 18.58 6.43 4.72
C MET A 427 18.35 4.90 4.78
N THR A 428 18.91 4.11 3.86
CA THR A 428 18.89 2.63 3.96
C THR A 428 19.95 2.06 4.91
N LYS A 429 20.65 2.88 5.70
CA LYS A 429 21.50 2.40 6.79
C LYS A 429 20.69 2.23 8.08
N GLN A 430 19.82 1.22 8.12
CA GLN A 430 19.57 0.54 9.39
C GLN A 430 20.70 -0.48 9.60
N HIS A 431 21.27 -0.45 10.80
CA HIS A 431 22.40 -1.26 11.23
C HIS A 431 22.22 -2.75 10.86
N PRO A 432 23.21 -3.42 10.24
CA PRO A 432 23.19 -4.88 10.22
C PRO A 432 23.36 -5.40 11.66
N PRO A 433 22.64 -6.44 12.10
CA PRO A 433 22.98 -7.11 13.34
C PRO A 433 24.40 -7.66 13.21
N SER A 434 25.24 -7.29 14.15
CA SER A 434 26.61 -7.76 14.28
C SER A 434 26.62 -9.28 14.46
N LEU A 435 27.00 -10.02 13.41
CA LEU A 435 27.50 -11.39 13.53
C LEU A 435 29.03 -11.39 13.42
N PRO A 436 29.73 -12.27 14.16
CA PRO A 436 31.16 -12.13 14.38
C PRO A 436 31.93 -12.64 13.16
N PHE A 437 32.43 -11.72 12.33
CA PHE A 437 33.42 -12.08 11.32
C PHE A 437 34.82 -12.09 11.96
N GLN A 438 35.41 -13.28 11.99
CA GLN A 438 36.83 -13.48 12.25
C GLN A 438 37.67 -12.57 11.33
N ARG A 439 38.68 -11.94 11.96
CA ARG A 439 39.68 -11.09 11.33
C ARG A 439 40.36 -11.80 10.16
N VAL A 440 40.19 -11.26 8.95
CA VAL A 440 41.24 -11.34 7.92
C VAL A 440 41.92 -9.98 7.88
N ARG A 441 43.17 -9.94 8.35
CA ARG A 441 44.04 -8.76 8.29
C ARG A 441 44.41 -8.48 6.85
N CYS A 442 44.04 -7.31 6.34
CA CYS A 442 44.77 -6.66 5.25
C CYS A 442 45.38 -5.37 5.80
N LEU A 443 46.71 -5.26 5.70
CA LEU A 443 47.53 -4.11 6.10
C LEU A 443 47.28 -2.88 5.20
N PRO A 444 47.51 -1.65 5.69
CA PRO A 444 47.18 -0.40 4.97
C PRO A 444 48.32 0.10 4.05
N PRO A 445 48.03 1.05 3.14
CA PRO A 445 48.99 1.57 2.16
C PRO A 445 49.66 2.89 2.59
N GLY A 446 50.95 3.00 2.35
CA GLY A 446 51.80 4.21 2.40
C GLY A 446 53.25 3.77 2.16
N LEU A 447 54.12 4.40 1.37
CA LEU A 447 54.27 5.80 0.97
C LEU A 447 55.14 5.81 -0.30
N LEU A 448 54.83 6.70 -1.25
CA LEU A 448 55.76 7.17 -2.28
C LEU A 448 56.79 8.11 -1.62
N LEU A 449 58.07 7.74 -1.61
CA LEU A 449 59.17 8.69 -1.50
C LEU A 449 60.39 8.21 -2.31
N LEU A 450 60.76 9.04 -3.28
CA LEU A 450 62.03 9.04 -4.00
C LEU A 450 63.23 9.13 -3.04
N ARG A 451 64.23 8.25 -3.20
CA ARG A 451 65.65 8.66 -3.28
C ARG A 451 66.57 7.51 -3.73
N ARG A 452 67.17 7.69 -4.90
CA ARG A 452 68.41 7.03 -5.32
C ARG A 452 69.56 7.42 -4.38
N LYS A 453 70.33 6.44 -3.88
CA LYS A 453 71.80 6.54 -3.74
C LYS A 453 72.47 5.17 -3.54
N THR A 454 73.02 4.66 -4.64
CA THR A 454 74.37 4.08 -4.85
C THR A 454 74.98 3.01 -3.93
N ARG A 455 75.66 2.06 -4.62
CA ARG A 455 76.68 1.06 -4.21
C ARG A 455 76.14 -0.19 -3.51
N SER A 456 76.54 -1.42 -3.83
CA SER A 456 77.59 -1.98 -4.67
C SER A 456 77.41 -3.51 -4.66
N SER A 457 77.53 -4.19 -5.80
CA SER A 457 77.79 -5.64 -5.86
C SER A 457 79.28 -5.90 -5.54
N PRO A 458 79.66 -7.12 -5.10
CA PRO A 458 80.02 -8.11 -6.12
C PRO A 458 79.65 -9.58 -5.79
N SER A 459 79.34 -10.30 -6.87
CA SER A 459 79.87 -11.61 -7.28
C SER A 459 79.78 -12.87 -6.39
N SER A 460 79.22 -13.90 -7.04
CA SER A 460 79.75 -15.27 -7.23
C SER A 460 79.76 -16.30 -6.08
N ARG A 461 79.05 -17.42 -6.31
CA ARG A 461 79.49 -18.85 -6.28
C ARG A 461 78.27 -19.71 -6.71
N LEU A 462 78.29 -20.41 -7.85
CA LEU A 462 78.85 -21.76 -8.11
C LEU A 462 78.24 -22.80 -7.15
N ALA A 463 77.60 -23.89 -7.57
CA ALA A 463 77.65 -24.66 -8.82
C ALA A 463 76.26 -25.20 -9.23
#